data_AF-A0A7W8XNS6-F1
#
_entry.id   AF-A0A7W8XNS6-F1
#
_cell.length_a   1.000
_cell.length_b   1.000
_cell.length_c   1.000
_cell.angle_alpha   90.00
_cell.angle_beta   90.00
_cell.angle_gamma   90.00
#
_symmetry.space_group_name_H-M   'P 1'
#
loop_
_entity.id
_entity.type
_entity.pdbx_description
1 polymer ?
#
loop_
_entity_poly.entity_id
_entity_poly.type
_entity_poly.pdbx_seq_one_letter_code
_entity_poly.pdbx_strand_id
1 'polypeptide(L)'
;MIEFALLFGLGFLTAAFLVFLIAPAVHRRIVWFTEKRLKATMPLSPQEVRAQKDMARALFAAENAKTEQALTQERDKSVALQIRNGKLQQEAGRFAAENTELRTRIDDLEVEAGELRSRLRREESYISQLKSGIHTAEQVGAVKDADIDGLRKRMTKMGADADNLKIDLATRETEIESLKLRLKTMRDERDTLRHDLNLASLRAKDAELRLGQGSDKAQRLEERLDREIADNADKETAIERHVHDVARLKEKLETASAEAEEAGRALRAAGLVPPGKQTNGSKPPVGPRIVDIDDHDANAAEPEHNVEDDIAQMTEEVRNRAAAISDRLLKSRSPSHDQAMREEIANIAANMVALTALKEGDKSPILDLLPKETTAAEQGARISLADRAAALLPKQP
;
A
#
# COMPACT_ATOMS: atom_id res chain seq x y z
N MET A 1 -8.25 -105.79 183.89
CA MET A 1 -8.27 -105.72 182.40
C MET A 1 -9.19 -104.62 181.89
N ILE A 2 -10.52 -104.67 182.11
CA ILE A 2 -11.48 -103.67 181.55
C ILE A 2 -11.17 -102.22 181.99
N GLU A 3 -10.73 -102.02 183.23
CA GLU A 3 -10.38 -100.71 183.80
C GLU A 3 -9.34 -99.91 182.99
N PHE A 4 -8.26 -100.55 182.53
CA PHE A 4 -7.27 -99.91 181.67
C PHE A 4 -7.85 -99.48 180.32
N ALA A 5 -8.79 -100.25 179.77
CA ALA A 5 -9.48 -99.88 178.53
C ALA A 5 -10.42 -98.67 178.72
N LEU A 6 -11.06 -98.55 179.90
CA LEU A 6 -11.89 -97.38 180.25
C LEU A 6 -11.04 -96.13 180.46
N LEU A 7 -9.91 -96.21 181.16
CA LEU A 7 -9.00 -95.07 181.33
C LEU A 7 -8.38 -94.63 180.00
N PHE A 8 -7.99 -95.57 179.13
CA PHE A 8 -7.51 -95.27 177.78
C PHE A 8 -8.61 -94.63 176.92
N GLY A 9 -9.85 -95.15 176.99
CA GLY A 9 -11.02 -94.59 176.31
C GLY A 9 -11.35 -93.16 176.77
N LEU A 10 -11.28 -92.89 178.08
CA LEU A 10 -11.49 -91.56 178.64
C LEU A 10 -10.38 -90.56 178.24
N GLY A 11 -9.12 -91.02 178.23
CA GLY A 11 -7.98 -90.23 177.74
C GLY A 11 -8.09 -89.90 176.26
N PHE A 12 -8.53 -90.85 175.43
CA PHE A 12 -8.79 -90.61 174.01
C PHE A 12 -9.96 -89.65 173.79
N LEU A 13 -11.06 -89.82 174.52
CA LEU A 13 -12.26 -88.98 174.41
C LEU A 13 -11.97 -87.51 174.80
N THR A 14 -11.20 -87.29 175.88
CA THR A 14 -10.82 -85.93 176.32
C THR A 14 -9.84 -85.27 175.35
N ALA A 15 -8.88 -86.02 174.79
CA ALA A 15 -8.00 -85.53 173.72
C ALA A 15 -8.79 -85.16 172.45
N ALA A 16 -9.73 -86.00 172.01
CA ALA A 16 -10.61 -85.71 170.87
C ALA A 16 -11.47 -84.45 171.10
N PHE A 17 -11.98 -84.25 172.32
CA PHE A 17 -12.77 -83.07 172.68
C PHE A 17 -11.95 -81.77 172.62
N LEU A 18 -10.69 -81.81 173.10
CA LEU A 18 -9.76 -80.68 172.98
C LEU A 18 -9.42 -80.36 171.51
N VAL A 19 -9.19 -81.37 170.68
CA VAL A 19 -8.98 -81.19 169.23
C VAL A 19 -10.21 -80.53 168.59
N PHE A 20 -11.42 -81.00 168.91
CA PHE A 20 -12.66 -80.45 168.36
C PHE A 20 -12.92 -78.99 168.79
N LEU A 21 -12.50 -78.60 170.00
CA LEU A 21 -12.63 -77.23 170.50
C LEU A 21 -11.61 -76.27 169.86
N ILE A 22 -10.43 -76.76 169.49
CA ILE A 22 -9.35 -75.96 168.87
C ILE A 22 -9.50 -75.88 167.33
N ALA A 23 -10.03 -76.92 166.69
CA ALA A 23 -10.14 -77.01 165.23
C ALA A 23 -10.84 -75.82 164.54
N PRO A 24 -11.96 -75.24 165.06
CA PRO A 24 -12.60 -74.08 164.44
C PRO A 24 -11.71 -72.83 164.40
N ALA A 25 -10.90 -72.61 165.44
CA ALA A 25 -9.97 -71.49 165.51
C ALA A 25 -8.80 -71.66 164.54
N VAL A 26 -8.24 -72.87 164.46
CA VAL A 26 -7.18 -73.21 163.51
C VAL A 26 -7.70 -73.12 162.07
N HIS A 27 -8.89 -73.64 161.77
CA HIS A 27 -9.48 -73.57 160.44
C HIS A 27 -9.75 -72.13 159.99
N ARG A 28 -10.33 -71.28 160.85
CA ARG A 28 -10.49 -69.84 160.56
C ARG A 28 -9.15 -69.15 160.26
N ARG A 29 -8.09 -69.49 161.00
CA ARG A 29 -6.75 -68.94 160.79
C ARG A 29 -6.15 -69.41 159.46
N ILE A 30 -6.33 -70.67 159.09
CA ILE A 30 -5.92 -71.23 157.79
C ILE A 30 -6.66 -70.50 156.67
N VAL A 31 -7.99 -70.39 156.72
CA VAL A 31 -8.79 -69.72 155.67
C VAL A 31 -8.35 -68.27 155.47
N TRP A 32 -8.12 -67.51 156.53
CA TRP A 32 -7.64 -66.13 156.41
C TRP A 32 -6.24 -66.05 155.77
N PHE A 33 -5.31 -66.94 156.14
CA PHE A 33 -3.99 -66.99 155.52
C PHE A 33 -4.04 -67.48 154.07
N THR A 34 -4.90 -68.43 153.70
CA THR A 34 -5.05 -68.87 152.31
C THR A 34 -5.71 -67.80 151.46
N GLU A 35 -6.75 -67.12 151.93
CA GLU A 35 -7.38 -66.00 151.22
C GLU A 35 -6.41 -64.81 151.05
N LYS A 36 -5.70 -64.43 152.12
CA LYS A 36 -4.72 -63.33 152.06
C LYS A 36 -3.51 -63.68 151.18
N ARG A 37 -3.06 -64.94 151.17
CA ARG A 37 -2.02 -65.40 150.24
C ARG A 37 -2.55 -65.43 148.81
N LEU A 38 -3.74 -65.97 148.57
CA LEU A 38 -4.34 -66.04 147.24
C LEU A 38 -4.55 -64.65 146.62
N LYS A 39 -5.02 -63.67 147.40
CA LYS A 39 -5.13 -62.26 146.97
C LYS A 39 -3.78 -61.56 146.77
N ALA A 40 -2.70 -62.06 147.38
CA ALA A 40 -1.34 -61.57 147.16
C ALA A 40 -0.61 -62.29 146.01
N THR A 41 -1.09 -63.46 145.57
CA THR A 41 -0.53 -64.23 144.44
C THR A 41 -1.39 -64.21 143.18
N MET A 42 -2.65 -63.77 143.24
CA MET A 42 -3.42 -63.40 142.05
C MET A 42 -2.86 -62.10 141.48
N PRO A 43 -2.39 -62.08 140.22
CA PRO A 43 -1.69 -60.93 139.66
C PRO A 43 -2.62 -59.79 139.19
N LEU A 44 -3.95 -59.92 139.32
CA LEU A 44 -4.90 -58.89 138.89
C LEU A 44 -6.09 -58.71 139.85
N SER A 45 -6.37 -57.44 140.12
CA SER A 45 -7.60 -56.90 140.71
C SER A 45 -8.78 -56.98 139.73
N PRO A 46 -10.04 -57.13 140.21
CA PRO A 46 -11.23 -57.04 139.36
C PRO A 46 -11.37 -55.72 138.59
N GLN A 47 -10.72 -54.64 139.03
CA GLN A 47 -10.65 -53.37 138.28
C GLN A 47 -9.64 -53.43 137.13
N GLU A 48 -8.51 -54.10 137.31
CA GLU A 48 -7.48 -54.25 136.28
C GLU A 48 -7.94 -55.17 135.15
N VAL A 49 -8.73 -56.21 135.45
CA VAL A 49 -9.37 -57.06 134.42
C VAL A 49 -10.35 -56.26 133.56
N ARG A 50 -11.07 -55.28 134.15
CA ARG A 50 -11.93 -54.36 133.40
C ARG A 50 -11.09 -53.38 132.58
N ALA A 51 -10.06 -52.77 133.17
CA ALA A 51 -9.15 -51.87 132.49
C ALA A 51 -8.46 -52.54 131.28
N GLN A 52 -8.00 -53.79 131.41
CA GLN A 52 -7.43 -54.55 130.29
C GLN A 52 -8.47 -54.87 129.21
N LYS A 53 -9.70 -55.23 129.59
CA LYS A 53 -10.80 -55.49 128.63
C LYS A 53 -11.18 -54.23 127.84
N ASP A 54 -11.25 -53.09 128.51
CA ASP A 54 -11.62 -51.82 127.87
C ASP A 54 -10.43 -51.17 127.13
N MET A 55 -9.19 -51.42 127.58
CA MET A 55 -7.96 -51.17 126.82
C MET A 55 -7.91 -51.99 125.53
N ALA A 56 -8.20 -53.29 125.58
CA ALA A 56 -8.23 -54.15 124.39
C ALA A 56 -9.31 -53.67 123.40
N ARG A 57 -10.50 -53.31 123.89
CA ARG A 57 -11.55 -52.66 123.08
C ARG A 57 -11.07 -51.34 122.47
N ALA A 58 -10.37 -50.49 123.23
CA ALA A 58 -9.85 -49.22 122.73
C ALA A 58 -8.74 -49.42 121.68
N LEU A 59 -7.88 -50.44 121.84
CA LEU A 59 -6.87 -50.81 120.84
C LEU A 59 -7.53 -51.30 119.55
N PHE A 60 -8.44 -52.28 119.62
CA PHE A 60 -9.19 -52.74 118.43
C PHE A 60 -10.00 -51.61 117.77
N ALA A 61 -10.63 -50.72 118.56
CA ALA A 61 -11.34 -49.56 118.01
C ALA A 61 -10.38 -48.56 117.33
N ALA A 62 -9.19 -48.32 117.90
CA ALA A 62 -8.18 -47.43 117.31
C ALA A 62 -7.52 -48.04 116.06
N GLU A 63 -7.33 -49.36 116.02
CA GLU A 63 -6.79 -50.07 114.85
C GLU A 63 -7.83 -50.18 113.73
N ASN A 64 -9.10 -50.43 114.06
CA ASN A 64 -10.20 -50.35 113.10
C ASN A 64 -10.33 -48.91 112.56
N ALA A 65 -10.37 -47.89 113.42
CA ALA A 65 -10.46 -46.50 112.97
C ALA A 65 -9.27 -46.09 112.08
N LYS A 66 -8.04 -46.52 112.39
CA LYS A 66 -6.86 -46.29 111.53
C LYS A 66 -6.96 -47.00 110.18
N THR A 67 -7.44 -48.26 110.16
CA THR A 67 -7.55 -49.03 108.91
C THR A 67 -8.73 -48.59 108.05
N GLU A 68 -9.84 -48.17 108.65
CA GLU A 68 -10.94 -47.47 107.99
C GLU A 68 -10.48 -46.13 107.39
N GLN A 69 -9.72 -45.32 108.15
CA GLN A 69 -9.18 -44.04 107.67
C GLN A 69 -8.13 -44.23 106.55
N ALA A 70 -7.33 -45.30 106.61
CA ALA A 70 -6.43 -45.65 105.50
C ALA A 70 -7.22 -46.10 104.27
N LEU A 71 -8.28 -46.91 104.46
CA LEU A 71 -9.15 -47.38 103.38
C LEU A 71 -9.93 -46.24 102.70
N THR A 72 -10.39 -45.23 103.45
CA THR A 72 -10.99 -44.04 102.83
C THR A 72 -9.96 -43.23 102.06
N GLN A 73 -8.77 -42.98 102.61
CA GLN A 73 -7.70 -42.28 101.88
C GLN A 73 -7.29 -43.00 100.58
N GLU A 74 -7.17 -44.34 100.58
CA GLU A 74 -6.87 -45.09 99.34
C GLU A 74 -8.04 -45.11 98.35
N ARG A 75 -9.30 -45.10 98.83
CA ARG A 75 -10.47 -44.91 97.96
C ARG A 75 -10.50 -43.52 97.34
N ASP A 76 -10.23 -42.47 98.11
CA ASP A 76 -10.19 -41.08 97.61
C ASP A 76 -9.07 -40.90 96.58
N LYS A 77 -7.88 -41.49 96.81
CA LYS A 77 -6.78 -41.55 95.82
C LYS A 77 -7.20 -42.31 94.57
N SER A 78 -7.85 -43.46 94.71
CA SER A 78 -8.32 -44.29 93.58
C SER A 78 -9.36 -43.54 92.73
N VAL A 79 -10.35 -42.91 93.36
CA VAL A 79 -11.35 -42.07 92.67
C VAL A 79 -10.69 -40.86 91.99
N ALA A 80 -9.74 -40.18 92.65
CA ALA A 80 -8.99 -39.08 92.04
C ALA A 80 -8.15 -39.54 90.83
N LEU A 81 -7.56 -40.73 90.88
CA LEU A 81 -6.85 -41.34 89.75
C LEU A 81 -7.79 -41.74 88.61
N GLN A 82 -8.97 -42.32 88.91
CA GLN A 82 -10.00 -42.64 87.92
C GLN A 82 -10.52 -41.37 87.21
N ILE A 83 -10.79 -40.30 87.95
CA ILE A 83 -11.20 -39.00 87.39
C ILE A 83 -10.09 -38.41 86.49
N ARG A 84 -8.82 -38.50 86.90
CA ARG A 84 -7.68 -38.06 86.05
C ARG A 84 -7.55 -38.91 84.79
N ASN A 85 -7.70 -40.24 84.90
CA ASN A 85 -7.62 -41.14 83.77
C ASN A 85 -8.76 -40.88 82.77
N GLY A 86 -10.00 -40.72 83.25
CA GLY A 86 -11.15 -40.37 82.40
C GLY A 86 -10.99 -39.03 81.68
N LYS A 87 -10.39 -38.01 82.33
CA LYS A 87 -10.04 -36.74 81.67
C LYS A 87 -8.97 -36.92 80.58
N LEU A 88 -7.88 -37.62 80.88
CA LEU A 88 -6.84 -37.93 79.91
C LEU A 88 -7.37 -38.76 78.73
N GLN A 89 -8.36 -39.64 78.96
CA GLN A 89 -9.01 -40.42 77.91
C GLN A 89 -9.95 -39.55 77.04
N GLN A 90 -10.63 -38.55 77.62
CA GLN A 90 -11.39 -37.55 76.88
C GLN A 90 -10.47 -36.65 76.03
N GLU A 91 -9.35 -36.19 76.61
CA GLU A 91 -8.32 -35.40 75.91
C GLU A 91 -7.68 -36.20 74.77
N ALA A 92 -7.31 -37.46 75.01
CA ALA A 92 -6.79 -38.35 73.97
C ALA A 92 -7.82 -38.63 72.87
N GLY A 93 -9.11 -38.82 73.21
CA GLY A 93 -10.19 -38.96 72.23
C GLY A 93 -10.39 -37.71 71.38
N ARG A 94 -10.29 -36.52 71.99
CA ARG A 94 -10.32 -35.23 71.28
C ARG A 94 -9.12 -35.10 70.33
N PHE A 95 -7.89 -35.33 70.80
CA PHE A 95 -6.70 -35.24 69.95
C PHE A 95 -6.70 -36.28 68.83
N ALA A 96 -7.30 -37.46 69.04
CA ALA A 96 -7.51 -38.44 67.98
C ALA A 96 -8.47 -37.92 66.90
N ALA A 97 -9.59 -37.31 67.30
CA ALA A 97 -10.55 -36.69 66.37
C ALA A 97 -9.91 -35.53 65.57
N GLU A 98 -9.21 -34.62 66.25
CA GLU A 98 -8.46 -33.52 65.62
C GLU A 98 -7.38 -34.05 64.66
N ASN A 99 -6.70 -35.15 65.00
CA ASN A 99 -5.75 -35.81 64.08
C ASN A 99 -6.44 -36.42 62.86
N THR A 100 -7.64 -37.00 62.99
CA THR A 100 -8.39 -37.51 61.82
C THR A 100 -8.89 -36.39 60.92
N GLU A 101 -9.38 -35.28 61.47
CA GLU A 101 -9.82 -34.11 60.71
C GLU A 101 -8.66 -33.44 59.96
N LEU A 102 -7.50 -33.30 60.61
CA LEU A 102 -6.29 -32.78 59.96
C LEU A 102 -5.78 -33.71 58.86
N ARG A 103 -5.94 -35.04 58.99
CA ARG A 103 -5.59 -36.00 57.93
C ARG A 103 -6.51 -35.90 56.73
N THR A 104 -7.84 -35.95 56.93
CA THR A 104 -8.77 -35.79 55.80
C THR A 104 -8.56 -34.47 55.08
N ARG A 105 -8.25 -33.38 55.81
CA ARG A 105 -7.93 -32.09 55.21
C ARG A 105 -6.59 -32.06 54.46
N ILE A 106 -5.61 -32.88 54.85
CA ILE A 106 -4.38 -33.07 54.07
C ILE A 106 -4.71 -33.86 52.80
N ASP A 107 -5.47 -34.95 52.90
CA ASP A 107 -5.88 -35.77 51.76
C ASP A 107 -6.66 -34.94 50.71
N ASP A 108 -7.61 -34.10 51.16
CA ASP A 108 -8.35 -33.15 50.32
C ASP A 108 -7.40 -32.18 49.59
N LEU A 109 -6.45 -31.57 50.30
CA LEU A 109 -5.46 -30.65 49.74
C LEU A 109 -4.46 -31.34 48.79
N GLU A 110 -4.14 -32.61 49.00
CA GLU A 110 -3.33 -33.40 48.06
C GLU A 110 -4.11 -33.70 46.76
N VAL A 111 -5.42 -33.95 46.85
CA VAL A 111 -6.31 -34.10 45.68
C VAL A 111 -6.43 -32.77 44.92
N GLU A 112 -6.67 -31.64 45.60
CA GLU A 112 -6.69 -30.30 44.97
C GLU A 112 -5.36 -29.98 44.28
N ALA A 113 -4.23 -30.22 44.95
CA ALA A 113 -2.90 -30.02 44.38
C ALA A 113 -2.64 -30.98 43.19
N GLY A 114 -3.18 -32.20 43.23
CA GLY A 114 -3.18 -33.14 42.10
C GLY A 114 -3.97 -32.63 40.90
N GLU A 115 -5.17 -32.09 41.14
CA GLU A 115 -6.00 -31.54 40.06
C GLU A 115 -5.38 -30.28 39.45
N LEU A 116 -4.87 -29.35 40.26
CA LEU A 116 -4.16 -28.15 39.80
C LEU A 116 -2.93 -28.50 38.95
N ARG A 117 -2.15 -29.52 39.34
CA ARG A 117 -1.04 -30.05 38.52
C ARG A 117 -1.54 -30.68 37.20
N SER A 118 -2.71 -31.33 37.21
CA SER A 118 -3.33 -31.87 35.98
C SER A 118 -3.80 -30.76 35.05
N ARG A 119 -4.43 -29.71 35.58
CA ARG A 119 -4.84 -28.52 34.82
C ARG A 119 -3.63 -27.80 34.23
N LEU A 120 -2.60 -27.54 35.03
CA LEU A 120 -1.36 -26.91 34.58
C LEU A 120 -0.73 -27.67 33.39
N ARG A 121 -0.62 -29.00 33.46
CA ARG A 121 -0.09 -29.81 32.35
C ARG A 121 -0.95 -29.76 31.07
N ARG A 122 -2.26 -29.55 31.19
CA ARG A 122 -3.15 -29.35 30.02
C ARG A 122 -2.91 -27.98 29.39
N GLU A 123 -2.80 -26.95 30.20
CA GLU A 123 -2.47 -25.59 29.73
C GLU A 123 -1.05 -25.53 29.13
N GLU A 124 -0.04 -26.16 29.74
CA GLU A 124 1.32 -26.28 29.18
C GLU A 124 1.31 -26.96 27.80
N SER A 125 0.53 -28.04 27.66
CA SER A 125 0.33 -28.73 26.38
C SER A 125 -0.38 -27.85 25.34
N TYR A 126 -1.45 -27.15 25.75
CA TYR A 126 -2.20 -26.23 24.90
C TYR A 126 -1.35 -25.02 24.46
N ILE A 127 -0.58 -24.43 25.36
CA ILE A 127 0.40 -23.36 25.06
C ILE A 127 1.47 -23.85 24.10
N SER A 128 1.96 -25.09 24.27
CA SER A 128 2.92 -25.71 23.33
C SER A 128 2.32 -25.89 21.93
N GLN A 129 1.09 -26.40 21.84
CA GLN A 129 0.35 -26.52 20.58
C GLN A 129 0.10 -25.15 19.94
N LEU A 130 -0.38 -24.17 20.71
CA LEU A 130 -0.63 -22.80 20.24
C LEU A 130 0.65 -22.13 19.75
N LYS A 131 1.78 -22.28 20.45
CA LYS A 131 3.09 -21.80 20.01
C LYS A 131 3.55 -22.46 18.71
N SER A 132 3.31 -23.76 18.53
CA SER A 132 3.59 -24.43 17.26
C SER A 132 2.71 -23.90 16.13
N GLY A 133 1.41 -23.67 16.39
CA GLY A 133 0.47 -23.09 15.44
C GLY A 133 0.88 -21.68 15.01
N ILE A 134 1.21 -20.80 15.97
CA ILE A 134 1.76 -19.46 15.71
C ILE A 134 2.99 -19.57 14.82
N HIS A 135 3.96 -20.44 15.15
CA HIS A 135 5.17 -20.56 14.34
C HIS A 135 4.90 -21.07 12.91
N THR A 136 3.95 -21.99 12.70
CA THR A 136 3.53 -22.37 11.35
C THR A 136 2.82 -21.23 10.61
N ALA A 137 2.05 -20.39 11.31
CA ALA A 137 1.40 -19.22 10.72
C ALA A 137 2.41 -18.12 10.35
N GLU A 138 3.45 -17.89 11.17
CA GLU A 138 4.59 -17.02 10.87
C GLU A 138 5.33 -17.48 9.61
N GLN A 139 5.64 -18.78 9.51
CA GLN A 139 6.29 -19.35 8.32
C GLN A 139 5.43 -19.18 7.06
N VAL A 140 4.13 -19.46 7.14
CA VAL A 140 3.18 -19.24 6.02
C VAL A 140 3.04 -17.75 5.67
N GLY A 141 3.14 -16.85 6.65
CA GLY A 141 3.23 -15.40 6.43
C GLY A 141 4.47 -15.02 5.63
N ALA A 142 5.65 -15.40 6.10
CA ALA A 142 6.92 -15.10 5.45
C ALA A 142 7.03 -15.64 4.00
N VAL A 143 6.45 -16.82 3.73
CA VAL A 143 6.34 -17.35 2.35
C VAL A 143 5.43 -16.47 1.49
N LYS A 144 4.26 -16.07 2.01
CA LYS A 144 3.33 -15.17 1.28
C LYS A 144 3.93 -13.80 1.02
N ASP A 145 4.69 -13.23 1.97
CA ASP A 145 5.36 -11.95 1.78
C ASP A 145 6.45 -12.04 0.70
N ALA A 146 7.20 -13.16 0.66
CA ALA A 146 8.17 -13.43 -0.41
C ALA A 146 7.49 -13.59 -1.78
N ASP A 147 6.33 -14.26 -1.86
CA ASP A 147 5.52 -14.37 -3.07
C ASP A 147 4.94 -13.03 -3.52
N ILE A 148 4.47 -12.20 -2.58
CA ILE A 148 3.98 -10.83 -2.83
C ILE A 148 5.11 -9.95 -3.40
N ASP A 149 6.31 -10.01 -2.83
CA ASP A 149 7.46 -9.28 -3.37
C ASP A 149 7.95 -9.85 -4.71
N GLY A 150 7.82 -11.16 -4.94
CA GLY A 150 8.02 -11.78 -6.25
C GLY A 150 7.01 -11.29 -7.29
N LEU A 151 5.73 -11.16 -6.92
CA LEU A 151 4.68 -10.59 -7.75
C LEU A 151 4.91 -9.09 -8.03
N ARG A 152 5.28 -8.30 -7.02
CA ARG A 152 5.64 -6.89 -7.16
C ARG A 152 6.81 -6.71 -8.14
N LYS A 153 7.89 -7.49 -8.00
CA LYS A 153 9.05 -7.46 -8.91
C LYS A 153 8.70 -7.86 -10.36
N ARG A 154 7.76 -8.81 -10.54
CA ARG A 154 7.21 -9.13 -11.87
C ARG A 154 6.36 -7.97 -12.42
N MET A 155 5.53 -7.34 -11.58
CA MET A 155 4.67 -6.22 -11.98
C MET A 155 5.48 -4.98 -12.36
N THR A 156 6.51 -4.60 -11.60
CA THR A 156 7.38 -3.47 -11.95
C THR A 156 8.19 -3.76 -13.20
N LYS A 157 8.65 -5.01 -13.42
CA LYS A 157 9.29 -5.38 -14.69
C LYS A 157 8.31 -5.26 -15.86
N MET A 158 7.11 -5.82 -15.76
CA MET A 158 6.10 -5.72 -16.84
C MET A 158 5.69 -4.27 -17.11
N GLY A 159 5.68 -3.40 -16.09
CA GLY A 159 5.50 -1.96 -16.25
C GLY A 159 6.62 -1.33 -17.09
N ALA A 160 7.89 -1.58 -16.73
CA ALA A 160 9.03 -1.08 -17.50
C ALA A 160 9.09 -1.67 -18.92
N ASP A 161 8.77 -2.96 -19.10
CA ASP A 161 8.68 -3.61 -20.42
C ASP A 161 7.56 -2.94 -21.27
N ALA A 162 6.43 -2.54 -20.65
CA ALA A 162 5.35 -1.82 -21.34
C ALA A 162 5.68 -0.34 -21.65
N ASP A 163 6.37 0.37 -20.75
CA ASP A 163 6.85 1.73 -21.01
C ASP A 163 7.90 1.76 -22.13
N ASN A 164 8.80 0.76 -22.18
CA ASN A 164 9.73 0.57 -23.30
C ASN A 164 8.97 0.35 -24.63
N LEU A 165 7.98 -0.55 -24.66
CA LEU A 165 7.16 -0.78 -25.86
C LEU A 165 6.36 0.47 -26.29
N LYS A 166 5.97 1.33 -25.34
CA LYS A 166 5.30 2.61 -25.60
C LYS A 166 6.26 3.65 -26.18
N ILE A 167 7.51 3.68 -25.71
CA ILE A 167 8.59 4.49 -26.31
C ILE A 167 8.87 4.00 -27.73
N ASP A 168 9.05 2.69 -27.93
CA ASP A 168 9.26 2.09 -29.25
C ASP A 168 8.11 2.46 -30.21
N LEU A 169 6.85 2.33 -29.77
CA LEU A 169 5.68 2.71 -30.57
C LEU A 169 5.73 4.20 -30.96
N ALA A 170 6.02 5.11 -30.02
CA ALA A 170 6.15 6.53 -30.31
C ALA A 170 7.31 6.83 -31.30
N THR A 171 8.45 6.13 -31.19
CA THR A 171 9.52 6.26 -32.20
C THR A 171 9.05 5.81 -33.58
N ARG A 172 8.32 4.68 -33.68
CA ARG A 172 7.73 4.23 -34.96
C ARG A 172 6.70 5.19 -35.52
N GLU A 173 5.91 5.87 -34.67
CA GLU A 173 4.98 6.92 -35.12
C GLU A 173 5.74 8.11 -35.72
N THR A 174 6.83 8.58 -35.09
CA THR A 174 7.68 9.64 -35.66
C THR A 174 8.45 9.21 -36.91
N GLU A 175 8.89 7.96 -37.02
CA GLU A 175 9.44 7.41 -38.28
C GLU A 175 8.37 7.40 -39.39
N ILE A 176 7.15 6.96 -39.08
CA ILE A 176 6.02 6.94 -40.01
C ILE A 176 5.65 8.36 -40.45
N GLU A 177 5.70 9.35 -39.56
CA GLU A 177 5.46 10.75 -39.91
C GLU A 177 6.57 11.34 -40.78
N SER A 178 7.84 11.09 -40.45
CA SER A 178 9.00 11.44 -41.29
C SER A 178 8.91 10.83 -42.68
N LEU A 179 8.52 9.55 -42.78
CA LEU A 179 8.29 8.86 -44.05
C LEU A 179 7.08 9.41 -44.81
N LYS A 180 5.99 9.81 -44.13
CA LYS A 180 4.85 10.50 -44.75
C LYS A 180 5.26 11.86 -45.33
N LEU A 181 6.06 12.64 -44.60
CA LEU A 181 6.58 13.93 -45.06
C LEU A 181 7.49 13.75 -46.29
N ARG A 182 8.44 12.82 -46.25
CA ARG A 182 9.30 12.49 -47.40
C ARG A 182 8.51 11.94 -48.60
N LEU A 183 7.46 11.17 -48.36
CA LEU A 183 6.55 10.69 -49.41
C LEU A 183 5.71 11.83 -49.99
N LYS A 184 5.40 12.87 -49.21
CA LYS A 184 4.76 14.09 -49.70
C LYS A 184 5.71 14.88 -50.59
N THR A 185 6.91 15.23 -50.13
CA THR A 185 7.88 15.99 -50.95
C THR A 185 8.19 15.27 -52.26
N MET A 186 8.41 13.95 -52.23
CA MET A 186 8.63 13.14 -53.44
C MET A 186 7.41 13.07 -54.39
N ARG A 187 6.19 13.35 -53.91
CA ARG A 187 5.00 13.50 -54.78
C ARG A 187 4.90 14.91 -55.34
N ASP A 188 5.21 15.92 -54.53
CA ASP A 188 5.21 17.32 -54.92
C ASP A 188 6.31 17.56 -55.99
N GLU A 189 7.53 17.05 -55.77
CA GLU A 189 8.65 16.99 -56.74
C GLU A 189 8.27 16.26 -58.04
N ARG A 190 7.59 15.11 -57.94
CA ARG A 190 7.11 14.36 -59.10
C ARG A 190 6.11 15.17 -59.91
N ASP A 191 5.22 15.91 -59.25
CA ASP A 191 4.15 16.64 -59.94
C ASP A 191 4.60 18.00 -60.47
N THR A 192 5.60 18.65 -59.86
CA THR A 192 6.33 19.76 -60.51
C THR A 192 7.12 19.28 -61.72
N LEU A 193 7.89 18.18 -61.62
CA LEU A 193 8.59 17.61 -62.77
C LEU A 193 7.65 17.19 -63.92
N ARG A 194 6.43 16.73 -63.61
CA ARG A 194 5.38 16.48 -64.60
C ARG A 194 4.84 17.77 -65.22
N HIS A 195 4.67 18.83 -64.43
CA HIS A 195 4.25 20.13 -64.93
C HIS A 195 5.33 20.72 -65.86
N ASP A 196 6.60 20.67 -65.47
CA ASP A 196 7.74 21.12 -66.28
C ASP A 196 7.89 20.31 -67.56
N LEU A 197 7.70 18.97 -67.51
CA LEU A 197 7.68 18.12 -68.69
C LEU A 197 6.52 18.47 -69.65
N ASN A 198 5.34 18.79 -69.11
CA ASN A 198 4.20 19.24 -69.90
C ASN A 198 4.45 20.62 -70.52
N LEU A 199 5.02 21.58 -69.77
CA LEU A 199 5.42 22.88 -70.29
C LEU A 199 6.52 22.77 -71.35
N ALA A 200 7.51 21.89 -71.15
CA ALA A 200 8.54 21.59 -72.13
C ALA A 200 7.96 20.95 -73.39
N SER A 201 6.99 20.02 -73.26
CA SER A 201 6.28 19.44 -74.41
C SER A 201 5.44 20.48 -75.16
N LEU A 202 4.80 21.42 -74.46
CA LEU A 202 4.06 22.53 -75.09
C LEU A 202 5.00 23.51 -75.82
N ARG A 203 6.14 23.87 -75.20
CA ARG A 203 7.19 24.69 -75.83
C ARG A 203 7.83 23.98 -77.04
N ALA A 204 8.05 22.67 -76.96
CA ALA A 204 8.52 21.87 -78.08
C ALA A 204 7.52 21.86 -79.24
N LYS A 205 6.23 21.66 -78.97
CA LYS A 205 5.17 21.74 -79.99
C LYS A 205 5.02 23.13 -80.61
N ASP A 206 5.15 24.20 -79.83
CA ASP A 206 5.18 25.57 -80.38
C ASP A 206 6.45 25.80 -81.22
N ALA A 207 7.60 25.30 -80.80
CA ALA A 207 8.82 25.33 -81.62
C ALA A 207 8.70 24.50 -82.91
N GLU A 208 8.10 23.32 -82.87
CA GLU A 208 7.77 22.48 -84.03
C GLU A 208 6.80 23.19 -84.98
N LEU A 209 5.76 23.86 -84.45
CA LEU A 209 4.82 24.66 -85.25
C LEU A 209 5.50 25.90 -85.86
N ARG A 210 6.41 26.56 -85.15
CA ARG A 210 7.20 27.69 -85.68
C ARG A 210 8.22 27.23 -86.73
N LEU A 211 8.83 26.05 -86.55
CA LEU A 211 9.70 25.43 -87.55
C LEU A 211 8.89 25.02 -88.78
N GLY A 212 7.71 24.43 -88.61
CA GLY A 212 6.76 24.14 -89.68
C GLY A 212 6.33 25.38 -90.46
N GLN A 213 5.94 26.46 -89.76
CA GLN A 213 5.68 27.76 -90.40
C GLN A 213 6.95 28.38 -91.03
N GLY A 214 8.14 28.00 -90.58
CA GLY A 214 9.43 28.38 -91.14
C GLY A 214 9.71 27.63 -92.44
N SER A 215 9.55 26.30 -92.47
CA SER A 215 9.66 25.46 -93.66
C SER A 215 8.58 25.79 -94.68
N ASP A 216 7.35 26.05 -94.26
CA ASP A 216 6.28 26.56 -95.14
C ASP A 216 6.67 27.87 -95.84
N LYS A 217 7.35 28.78 -95.12
CA LYS A 217 7.83 30.04 -95.70
C LYS A 217 9.05 29.82 -96.59
N ALA A 218 9.95 28.92 -96.21
CA ALA A 218 11.10 28.52 -97.02
C ALA A 218 10.64 27.88 -98.33
N GLN A 219 9.78 26.87 -98.28
CA GLN A 219 9.18 26.22 -99.45
C GLN A 219 8.41 27.22 -100.33
N ARG A 220 7.66 28.18 -99.75
CA ARG A 220 7.00 29.24 -100.53
C ARG A 220 7.97 30.27 -101.13
N LEU A 221 9.20 30.36 -100.63
CA LEU A 221 10.27 31.16 -101.22
C LEU A 221 11.06 30.36 -102.26
N GLU A 222 11.24 29.05 -102.07
CA GLU A 222 11.78 28.10 -103.05
C GLU A 222 10.84 28.00 -104.24
N GLU A 223 9.53 27.76 -104.05
CA GLU A 223 8.52 27.79 -105.11
C GLU A 223 8.43 29.15 -105.85
N ARG A 224 8.85 30.25 -105.22
CA ARG A 224 8.97 31.57 -105.88
C ARG A 224 10.28 31.70 -106.64
N LEU A 225 11.37 31.20 -106.08
CA LEU A 225 12.68 31.14 -106.73
C LEU A 225 12.60 30.24 -107.97
N ASP A 226 11.97 29.06 -107.88
CA ASP A 226 11.71 28.15 -108.99
C ASP A 226 10.83 28.80 -110.06
N ARG A 227 9.84 29.61 -109.65
CA ARG A 227 9.04 30.42 -110.59
C ARG A 227 9.83 31.56 -111.21
N GLU A 228 10.70 32.25 -110.49
CA GLU A 228 11.60 33.26 -111.06
C GLU A 228 12.69 32.65 -111.94
N ILE A 229 13.15 31.42 -111.64
CA ILE A 229 14.05 30.62 -112.48
C ILE A 229 13.30 30.18 -113.75
N ALA A 230 12.06 29.71 -113.65
CA ALA A 230 11.24 29.36 -114.81
C ALA A 230 10.91 30.60 -115.66
N ASP A 231 10.48 31.71 -115.06
CA ASP A 231 10.27 32.98 -115.74
C ASP A 231 11.57 33.51 -116.38
N ASN A 232 12.73 33.30 -115.76
CA ASN A 232 14.02 33.67 -116.34
C ASN A 232 14.46 32.70 -117.44
N ALA A 233 14.16 31.41 -117.36
CA ALA A 233 14.38 30.45 -118.45
C ALA A 233 13.42 30.70 -119.63
N ASP A 234 12.19 31.13 -119.39
CA ASP A 234 11.26 31.58 -120.44
C ASP A 234 11.71 32.92 -121.04
N LYS A 235 12.27 33.84 -120.24
CA LYS A 235 12.94 35.06 -120.77
C LYS A 235 14.21 34.72 -121.54
N GLU A 236 15.02 33.76 -121.09
CA GLU A 236 16.24 33.33 -121.76
C GLU A 236 15.89 32.63 -123.07
N THR A 237 14.93 31.69 -123.10
CA THR A 237 14.47 31.09 -124.36
C THR A 237 13.72 32.09 -125.26
N ALA A 238 13.08 33.12 -124.71
CA ALA A 238 12.58 34.25 -125.51
C ALA A 238 13.72 35.11 -126.08
N ILE A 239 14.79 35.34 -125.32
CA ILE A 239 16.01 36.01 -125.78
C ILE A 239 16.72 35.14 -126.82
N GLU A 240 16.82 33.82 -126.66
CA GLU A 240 17.34 32.89 -127.67
C GLU A 240 16.49 32.89 -128.94
N ARG A 241 15.15 32.89 -128.82
CA ARG A 241 14.25 33.07 -129.97
C ARG A 241 14.47 34.41 -130.64
N HIS A 242 14.60 35.51 -129.89
CA HIS A 242 14.93 36.82 -130.45
C HIS A 242 16.35 36.90 -131.02
N VAL A 243 17.33 36.16 -130.49
CA VAL A 243 18.70 36.05 -131.03
C VAL A 243 18.70 35.21 -132.30
N HIS A 244 17.90 34.14 -132.37
CA HIS A 244 17.67 33.36 -133.58
C HIS A 244 16.91 34.16 -134.63
N ASP A 245 15.88 34.93 -134.27
CA ASP A 245 15.18 35.83 -135.19
C ASP A 245 16.08 36.99 -135.63
N VAL A 246 16.93 37.54 -134.76
CA VAL A 246 17.97 38.52 -135.14
C VAL A 246 19.05 37.87 -136.01
N ALA A 247 19.40 36.61 -135.81
CA ALA A 247 20.31 35.87 -136.69
C ALA A 247 19.67 35.63 -138.06
N ARG A 248 18.38 35.25 -138.10
CA ARG A 248 17.60 35.05 -139.34
C ARG A 248 17.28 36.36 -140.05
N LEU A 249 17.15 37.46 -139.32
CA LEU A 249 17.03 38.82 -139.86
C LEU A 249 18.39 39.33 -140.34
N LYS A 250 19.51 38.95 -139.70
CA LYS A 250 20.88 39.21 -140.22
C LYS A 250 21.18 38.38 -141.47
N GLU A 251 20.80 37.11 -141.51
CA GLU A 251 20.91 36.23 -142.69
C GLU A 251 20.08 36.80 -143.85
N LYS A 252 18.82 37.20 -143.59
CA LYS A 252 17.99 37.92 -144.55
C LYS A 252 18.53 39.32 -144.90
N LEU A 253 19.25 39.98 -144.02
CA LEU A 253 19.94 41.24 -144.29
C LEU A 253 21.23 41.00 -145.08
N GLU A 254 21.90 39.85 -144.97
CA GLU A 254 23.00 39.47 -145.86
C GLU A 254 22.48 39.15 -147.26
N THR A 255 21.43 38.34 -147.40
CA THR A 255 20.83 38.11 -148.73
C THR A 255 20.27 39.41 -149.33
N ALA A 256 19.56 40.22 -148.54
CA ALA A 256 19.04 41.51 -149.00
C ALA A 256 20.12 42.60 -149.15
N SER A 257 21.30 42.47 -148.53
CA SER A 257 22.43 43.40 -148.77
C SER A 257 23.28 42.97 -149.95
N ALA A 258 23.40 41.67 -150.24
CA ALA A 258 23.91 41.19 -151.53
C ALA A 258 23.02 41.67 -152.69
N GLU A 259 21.69 41.57 -152.54
CA GLU A 259 20.73 42.10 -153.53
C GLU A 259 20.67 43.65 -153.55
N ALA A 260 21.05 44.34 -152.45
CA ALA A 260 21.10 45.80 -152.39
C ALA A 260 22.46 46.42 -152.75
N GLU A 261 23.59 45.69 -152.74
CA GLU A 261 24.89 46.20 -153.22
C GLU A 261 24.89 46.39 -154.75
N GLU A 262 24.06 45.65 -155.50
CA GLU A 262 23.82 45.90 -156.92
C GLU A 262 22.85 47.07 -157.16
N ALA A 263 21.92 47.34 -156.24
CA ALA A 263 20.97 48.47 -156.33
C ALA A 263 21.46 49.77 -155.66
N GLY A 264 22.48 49.71 -154.80
CA GLY A 264 22.98 50.81 -153.97
C GLY A 264 24.06 51.69 -154.62
N ARG A 265 24.42 51.42 -155.89
CA ARG A 265 25.42 52.21 -156.65
C ARG A 265 24.87 53.50 -157.27
N ALA A 266 23.73 53.99 -156.78
CA ALA A 266 23.21 55.32 -157.06
C ALA A 266 22.75 56.00 -155.75
N LEU A 267 22.77 57.33 -155.72
CA LEU A 267 22.25 58.18 -154.62
C LEU A 267 22.99 58.12 -153.26
N ARG A 268 24.33 58.03 -153.27
CA ARG A 268 25.14 58.74 -152.26
C ARG A 268 25.01 60.27 -152.47
N ALA A 269 23.89 60.86 -152.05
CA ALA A 269 23.54 62.26 -152.39
C ALA A 269 22.78 63.06 -151.31
N ALA A 270 22.74 62.61 -150.05
CA ALA A 270 22.35 63.45 -148.91
C ALA A 270 22.91 62.84 -147.60
N GLY A 271 23.28 63.69 -146.63
CA GLY A 271 23.68 63.25 -145.29
C GLY A 271 23.22 64.26 -144.23
N LEU A 272 23.10 63.81 -142.97
CA LEU A 272 22.94 64.63 -141.75
C LEU A 272 23.18 63.74 -140.50
N VAL A 273 23.10 64.31 -139.29
CA VAL A 273 23.75 63.76 -138.06
C VAL A 273 22.72 63.53 -136.88
N PRO A 274 23.01 63.47 -135.54
CA PRO A 274 22.24 62.65 -134.55
C PRO A 274 21.39 63.56 -133.60
N PRO A 275 21.26 63.43 -132.24
CA PRO A 275 21.33 62.31 -131.25
C PRO A 275 20.21 62.30 -130.14
N GLY A 276 20.18 61.26 -129.27
CA GLY A 276 20.26 61.46 -127.77
C GLY A 276 19.06 61.29 -126.80
N LYS A 277 19.40 60.81 -125.57
CA LYS A 277 18.99 61.25 -124.18
C LYS A 277 17.64 60.88 -123.46
N GLN A 278 17.79 60.46 -122.18
CA GLN A 278 17.04 60.86 -120.93
C GLN A 278 15.61 60.25 -120.64
N THR A 279 15.00 60.17 -119.43
CA THR A 279 15.28 60.60 -118.00
C THR A 279 14.35 59.96 -116.90
N ASN A 280 14.77 59.93 -115.61
CA ASN A 280 14.03 60.05 -114.29
C ASN A 280 12.83 59.10 -113.90
N GLY A 281 12.40 58.91 -112.61
CA GLY A 281 12.94 59.22 -111.25
C GLY A 281 11.89 59.24 -110.06
N SER A 282 12.32 59.10 -108.77
CA SER A 282 11.64 59.47 -107.45
C SER A 282 10.32 58.77 -106.95
N LYS A 283 9.88 58.71 -105.65
CA LYS A 283 10.44 58.70 -104.24
C LYS A 283 9.35 58.31 -103.14
N PRO A 284 9.68 57.98 -101.84
CA PRO A 284 8.74 57.64 -100.71
C PRO A 284 8.87 58.51 -99.39
N PRO A 285 7.91 58.53 -98.41
CA PRO A 285 8.21 58.23 -96.94
C PRO A 285 7.06 57.92 -95.88
N VAL A 286 7.34 57.02 -94.89
CA VAL A 286 7.22 57.10 -93.36
C VAL A 286 5.89 57.26 -92.52
N GLY A 287 5.77 56.57 -91.33
CA GLY A 287 4.87 56.87 -90.16
C GLY A 287 4.96 55.92 -88.89
N PRO A 288 4.70 56.31 -87.58
CA PRO A 288 5.15 55.53 -86.36
C PRO A 288 4.34 55.50 -84.97
N ARG A 289 4.65 54.53 -84.04
CA ARG A 289 4.75 54.51 -82.50
C ARG A 289 3.54 54.87 -81.53
N ILE A 290 3.40 54.53 -80.20
CA ILE A 290 3.92 53.55 -79.16
C ILE A 290 2.73 52.89 -78.33
N VAL A 291 2.57 52.60 -77.00
CA VAL A 291 3.20 52.80 -75.63
C VAL A 291 2.73 51.70 -74.56
N ASP A 292 3.03 51.81 -73.23
CA ASP A 292 2.94 50.78 -72.13
C ASP A 292 2.26 51.22 -70.76
N ILE A 293 2.19 50.32 -69.72
CA ILE A 293 2.22 50.50 -68.20
C ILE A 293 1.13 49.80 -67.29
N ASP A 294 1.59 48.90 -66.38
CA ASP A 294 1.42 48.60 -64.89
C ASP A 294 0.17 49.04 -64.03
N ASP A 295 -0.09 48.70 -62.73
CA ASP A 295 0.56 47.91 -61.61
C ASP A 295 -0.37 47.59 -60.37
N HIS A 296 0.11 46.78 -59.38
CA HIS A 296 -0.11 46.81 -57.87
C HIS A 296 -1.53 46.75 -57.17
N ASP A 297 -1.78 46.53 -55.84
CA ASP A 297 -1.11 45.82 -54.69
C ASP A 297 -2.10 45.45 -53.51
N ALA A 298 -1.65 45.26 -52.23
CA ALA A 298 -2.38 44.56 -51.13
C ALA A 298 -2.57 45.28 -49.74
N ASN A 299 -2.96 44.52 -48.68
CA ASN A 299 -3.05 44.83 -47.20
C ASN A 299 -4.37 45.41 -46.62
N ALA A 300 -4.57 45.61 -45.30
CA ALA A 300 -4.51 44.76 -44.07
C ALA A 300 -4.92 45.61 -42.82
N ALA A 301 -5.50 45.05 -41.73
CA ALA A 301 -5.90 45.79 -40.50
C ALA A 301 -6.03 44.93 -39.21
N GLU A 302 -6.21 45.58 -38.05
CA GLU A 302 -6.02 45.07 -36.66
C GLU A 302 -7.29 44.49 -35.96
N PRO A 303 -7.16 43.70 -34.85
CA PRO A 303 -8.28 43.04 -34.16
C PRO A 303 -8.77 43.73 -32.86
N GLU A 304 -9.98 43.39 -32.42
CA GLU A 304 -10.59 43.79 -31.14
C GLU A 304 -10.37 42.73 -30.04
N HIS A 305 -10.28 43.17 -28.77
CA HIS A 305 -10.04 42.27 -27.63
C HIS A 305 -11.30 41.46 -27.28
N ASN A 306 -11.23 40.14 -27.43
CA ASN A 306 -12.38 39.24 -27.28
C ASN A 306 -12.17 38.26 -26.10
N VAL A 307 -13.24 37.58 -25.67
CA VAL A 307 -13.18 36.55 -24.59
C VAL A 307 -12.17 35.44 -24.90
N GLU A 308 -11.85 35.23 -26.17
CA GLU A 308 -10.80 34.31 -26.64
C GLU A 308 -9.39 34.74 -26.19
N ASP A 309 -9.12 36.05 -26.04
CA ASP A 309 -7.85 36.58 -25.54
C ASP A 309 -7.71 36.41 -24.01
N ASP A 310 -8.79 36.54 -23.25
CA ASP A 310 -8.79 36.22 -21.81
C ASP A 310 -8.50 34.73 -21.60
N ILE A 311 -9.10 33.86 -22.42
CA ILE A 311 -8.83 32.42 -22.41
C ILE A 311 -7.39 32.14 -22.85
N ALA A 312 -6.83 32.87 -23.82
CA ALA A 312 -5.44 32.75 -24.23
C ALA A 312 -4.48 33.14 -23.09
N GLN A 313 -4.68 34.31 -22.47
CA GLN A 313 -3.88 34.78 -21.34
C GLN A 313 -3.97 33.84 -20.14
N MET A 314 -5.17 33.41 -19.74
CA MET A 314 -5.34 32.46 -18.63
C MET A 314 -4.72 31.09 -18.92
N THR A 315 -4.82 30.57 -20.16
CA THR A 315 -4.17 29.29 -20.50
C THR A 315 -2.64 29.40 -20.52
N GLU A 316 -2.08 30.52 -20.99
CA GLU A 316 -0.63 30.76 -20.92
C GLU A 316 -0.14 30.96 -19.48
N GLU A 317 -0.83 31.74 -18.66
CA GLU A 317 -0.51 31.90 -17.25
C GLU A 317 -0.51 30.57 -16.50
N VAL A 318 -1.53 29.74 -16.70
CA VAL A 318 -1.63 28.42 -16.06
C VAL A 318 -0.52 27.49 -16.54
N ARG A 319 -0.18 27.52 -17.83
CA ARG A 319 0.92 26.73 -18.40
C ARG A 319 2.28 27.15 -17.83
N ASN A 320 2.52 28.45 -17.73
CA ASN A 320 3.77 29.01 -17.18
C ASN A 320 3.91 28.75 -15.68
N ARG A 321 2.81 28.89 -14.89
CA ARG A 321 2.78 28.53 -13.46
C ARG A 321 2.99 27.03 -13.26
N ALA A 322 2.32 26.18 -14.04
CA ALA A 322 2.47 24.73 -13.96
C ALA A 322 3.91 24.26 -14.30
N ALA A 323 4.54 24.85 -15.32
CA ALA A 323 5.93 24.60 -15.65
C ALA A 323 6.87 24.99 -14.48
N ALA A 324 6.72 26.20 -13.94
CA ALA A 324 7.53 26.68 -12.81
C ALA A 324 7.36 25.80 -11.55
N ILE A 325 6.15 25.32 -11.26
CA ILE A 325 5.88 24.47 -10.09
C ILE A 325 6.35 23.03 -10.30
N SER A 326 6.25 22.47 -11.50
CA SER A 326 6.90 21.19 -11.84
C SER A 326 8.41 21.24 -11.59
N ASP A 327 9.04 22.31 -12.06
CA ASP A 327 10.47 22.56 -11.90
C ASP A 327 10.87 22.78 -10.43
N ARG A 328 10.00 23.44 -9.64
CA ARG A 328 10.16 23.64 -8.18
C ARG A 328 9.99 22.34 -7.39
N LEU A 329 9.02 21.50 -7.75
CA LEU A 329 8.81 20.17 -7.15
C LEU A 329 10.03 19.28 -7.37
N LEU A 330 10.58 19.24 -8.59
CA LEU A 330 11.79 18.47 -8.93
C LEU A 330 13.05 18.97 -8.19
N LYS A 331 13.13 20.26 -7.86
CA LYS A 331 14.28 20.89 -7.20
C LYS A 331 14.16 20.92 -5.67
N SER A 332 12.96 20.82 -5.11
CA SER A 332 12.72 20.87 -3.66
C SER A 332 12.98 19.52 -2.97
N ARG A 333 13.57 19.56 -1.77
CA ARG A 333 13.81 18.38 -0.91
C ARG A 333 13.56 18.66 0.58
N SER A 334 12.77 19.69 0.90
CA SER A 334 12.50 20.13 2.27
C SER A 334 11.00 20.26 2.53
N PRO A 335 10.44 19.61 3.57
CA PRO A 335 9.01 19.65 3.88
C PRO A 335 8.50 21.05 4.30
N SER A 336 9.42 22.00 4.53
CA SER A 336 9.09 23.39 4.87
C SER A 336 8.31 24.14 3.78
N HIS A 337 8.37 23.68 2.52
CA HIS A 337 7.69 24.32 1.39
C HIS A 337 6.41 23.60 0.95
N ASP A 338 6.15 22.39 1.44
CA ASP A 338 5.04 21.55 0.99
C ASP A 338 3.67 22.21 1.13
N GLN A 339 3.49 23.08 2.15
CA GLN A 339 2.23 23.76 2.37
C GLN A 339 1.98 24.84 1.31
N ALA A 340 2.98 25.67 1.00
CA ALA A 340 2.90 26.64 -0.08
C ALA A 340 2.73 25.94 -1.45
N MET A 341 3.45 24.83 -1.69
CA MET A 341 3.29 24.06 -2.93
C MET A 341 1.89 23.44 -3.05
N ARG A 342 1.27 22.96 -1.96
CA ARG A 342 -0.13 22.49 -1.97
C ARG A 342 -1.11 23.61 -2.29
N GLU A 343 -0.87 24.82 -1.81
CA GLU A 343 -1.72 25.99 -2.09
C GLU A 343 -1.54 26.52 -3.52
N GLU A 344 -0.31 26.51 -4.04
CA GLU A 344 0.02 26.80 -5.44
C GLU A 344 -0.63 25.78 -6.41
N ILE A 345 -0.58 24.48 -6.08
CA ILE A 345 -1.25 23.42 -6.86
C ILE A 345 -2.78 23.57 -6.80
N ALA A 346 -3.35 23.91 -5.63
CA ALA A 346 -4.79 24.15 -5.49
C ALA A 346 -5.26 25.35 -6.33
N ASN A 347 -4.45 26.40 -6.44
CA ASN A 347 -4.74 27.55 -7.30
C ASN A 347 -4.64 27.19 -8.79
N ILE A 348 -3.65 26.40 -9.22
CA ILE A 348 -3.60 25.89 -10.60
C ILE A 348 -4.83 25.04 -10.92
N ALA A 349 -5.25 24.16 -10.01
CA ALA A 349 -6.41 23.31 -10.23
C ALA A 349 -7.72 24.12 -10.29
N ALA A 350 -7.86 25.17 -9.48
CA ALA A 350 -8.98 26.11 -9.57
C ALA A 350 -8.98 26.88 -10.90
N ASN A 351 -7.82 27.41 -11.34
CA ASN A 351 -7.69 28.08 -12.63
C ASN A 351 -8.01 27.14 -13.81
N MET A 352 -7.59 25.87 -13.73
CA MET A 352 -7.93 24.84 -14.74
C MET A 352 -9.43 24.58 -14.81
N VAL A 353 -10.12 24.47 -13.66
CA VAL A 353 -11.58 24.28 -13.60
C VAL A 353 -12.32 25.50 -14.17
N ALA A 354 -11.88 26.72 -13.84
CA ALA A 354 -12.42 27.95 -14.41
C ALA A 354 -12.20 28.02 -15.94
N LEU A 355 -11.00 27.69 -16.41
CA LEU A 355 -10.69 27.60 -17.85
C LEU A 355 -11.56 26.58 -18.59
N THR A 356 -11.83 25.40 -18.00
CA THR A 356 -12.75 24.43 -18.62
C THR A 356 -14.18 24.95 -18.64
N ALA A 357 -14.67 25.60 -17.58
CA ALA A 357 -16.00 26.18 -17.56
C ALA A 357 -16.16 27.32 -18.59
N LEU A 358 -15.18 28.21 -18.73
CA LEU A 358 -15.16 29.27 -19.75
C LEU A 358 -15.14 28.69 -21.17
N LYS A 359 -14.37 27.63 -21.41
CA LYS A 359 -14.24 26.98 -22.72
C LYS A 359 -15.46 26.15 -23.12
N GLU A 360 -16.17 25.58 -22.16
CA GLU A 360 -17.43 24.85 -22.36
C GLU A 360 -18.67 25.78 -22.35
N GLY A 361 -18.53 26.98 -21.78
CA GLY A 361 -19.55 28.04 -21.74
C GLY A 361 -20.75 27.72 -20.86
N ASP A 362 -21.89 28.37 -21.14
CA ASP A 362 -23.15 28.26 -20.39
C ASP A 362 -23.78 26.85 -20.38
N LYS A 363 -23.17 25.87 -21.07
CA LYS A 363 -23.59 24.47 -21.11
C LYS A 363 -22.69 23.54 -20.29
N SER A 364 -21.68 24.09 -19.62
CA SER A 364 -20.75 23.30 -18.81
C SER A 364 -21.44 22.75 -17.55
N PRO A 365 -21.38 21.44 -17.29
CA PRO A 365 -21.93 20.86 -16.06
C PRO A 365 -21.16 21.30 -14.80
N ILE A 366 -20.00 21.94 -15.00
CA ILE A 366 -19.18 22.52 -13.94
C ILE A 366 -19.91 23.67 -13.24
N LEU A 367 -20.63 24.53 -13.98
CA LEU A 367 -21.34 25.68 -13.40
C LEU A 367 -22.44 25.28 -12.39
N ASP A 368 -23.12 24.15 -12.62
CA ASP A 368 -24.11 23.62 -11.67
C ASP A 368 -23.50 22.95 -10.44
N LEU A 369 -22.21 22.57 -10.49
CA LEU A 369 -21.46 21.97 -9.39
C LEU A 369 -20.70 22.98 -8.52
N LEU A 370 -20.63 24.25 -8.95
CA LEU A 370 -20.01 25.32 -8.19
C LEU A 370 -20.97 25.93 -7.14
N PRO A 371 -20.45 26.41 -5.99
CA PRO A 371 -21.28 27.00 -4.95
C PRO A 371 -21.92 28.31 -5.44
N LYS A 372 -23.25 28.29 -5.60
CA LYS A 372 -24.04 29.43 -6.12
C LYS A 372 -24.08 30.63 -5.16
N GLU A 373 -23.75 30.42 -3.89
CA GLU A 373 -23.41 31.47 -2.93
C GLU A 373 -22.04 31.20 -2.32
N THR A 374 -21.11 32.14 -2.46
CA THR A 374 -19.85 32.14 -1.70
C THR A 374 -20.12 32.54 -0.26
N THR A 375 -20.46 31.57 0.59
CA THR A 375 -20.50 31.77 2.04
C THR A 375 -19.10 32.16 2.53
N ALA A 376 -19.00 33.23 3.31
CA ALA A 376 -17.71 33.69 3.82
C ALA A 376 -17.16 32.66 4.82
N ALA A 377 -16.14 31.92 4.41
CA ALA A 377 -15.55 30.85 5.20
C ALA A 377 -15.10 31.36 6.59
N GLU A 378 -15.47 30.62 7.64
CA GLU A 378 -15.11 30.95 9.01
C GLU A 378 -13.59 31.08 9.17
N GLN A 379 -13.14 32.04 9.99
CA GLN A 379 -11.74 32.46 10.07
C GLN A 379 -10.83 31.32 10.58
N GLY A 380 -10.23 30.57 9.64
CA GLY A 380 -9.39 29.40 9.90
C GLY A 380 -9.74 28.16 9.06
N ALA A 381 -10.91 28.14 8.40
CA ALA A 381 -11.30 27.07 7.50
C ALA A 381 -10.44 27.06 6.21
N ARG A 382 -10.14 25.86 5.68
CA ARG A 382 -9.41 25.70 4.42
C ARG A 382 -10.35 25.94 3.24
N ILE A 383 -10.19 27.08 2.56
CA ILE A 383 -10.93 27.45 1.33
C ILE A 383 -10.86 26.30 0.31
N SER A 384 -12.01 25.79 -0.12
CA SER A 384 -12.09 24.63 -1.01
C SER A 384 -11.70 24.97 -2.45
N LEU A 385 -11.51 23.94 -3.27
CA LEU A 385 -11.18 24.12 -4.69
C LEU A 385 -12.37 24.72 -5.46
N ALA A 386 -13.61 24.36 -5.09
CA ALA A 386 -14.83 24.88 -5.71
C ALA A 386 -15.02 26.38 -5.41
N ASP A 387 -14.76 26.82 -4.18
CA ASP A 387 -14.84 28.25 -3.82
C ASP A 387 -13.82 29.08 -4.61
N ARG A 388 -12.59 28.55 -4.78
CA ARG A 388 -11.54 29.20 -5.57
C ARG A 388 -11.92 29.28 -7.05
N ALA A 389 -12.47 28.22 -7.63
CA ALA A 389 -12.91 28.22 -9.02
C ALA A 389 -14.10 29.17 -9.25
N ALA A 390 -15.07 29.21 -8.33
CA ALA A 390 -16.20 30.13 -8.39
C ALA A 390 -15.77 31.61 -8.28
N ALA A 391 -14.74 31.91 -7.49
CA ALA A 391 -14.19 33.27 -7.35
C ALA A 391 -13.41 33.77 -8.58
N LEU A 392 -13.06 32.89 -9.52
CA LEU A 392 -12.32 33.20 -10.75
C LEU A 392 -13.22 33.37 -11.99
N LEU A 393 -14.50 33.02 -11.88
CA LEU A 393 -15.47 33.15 -12.97
C LEU A 393 -16.24 34.46 -12.86
N PRO A 394 -16.61 35.09 -14.00
CA PRO A 394 -17.48 36.26 -13.99
C PRO A 394 -18.85 35.86 -13.39
N LYS A 395 -19.34 36.67 -12.43
CA LYS A 395 -20.66 36.43 -11.83
C LYS A 395 -21.75 36.64 -12.89
N GLN A 396 -22.44 35.56 -13.26
CA GLN A 396 -23.70 35.66 -13.97
C GLN A 396 -24.74 36.39 -13.09
N PRO A 397 -25.62 37.22 -13.69
CA PRO A 397 -26.61 38.04 -12.97
C PRO A 397 -27.85 37.25 -12.51
#